data_AF-A0A088RV43-F1
#
_entry.id   AF-A0A088RV43-F1
#
_cell.length_a   1.000
_cell.length_b   1.000
_cell.length_c   1.000
_cell.angle_alpha   90.00
_cell.angle_beta   90.00
_cell.angle_gamma   90.00
#
_symmetry.space_group_name_H-M   'P 1'
#
loop_
_entity.id
_entity.type
_entity.pdbx_description
1 polymer ?
#
loop_
_entity_poly.entity_id
_entity_poly.type
_entity_poly.pdbx_seq_one_letter_code
_entity_poly.pdbx_strand_id
1 'polypeptide(L)'
;MDAGEAAAVIDVGLLMMSISASFAGDVQRWHIAVPRDAAVTLTSAELLLPGGKHSVALDGLLHMVVKIGQLTTMTHVVVLTRSWVQPLFYTYVLRWLRAMVPITTAVSQLPRALFAVQCAGIKSALVVQCDNGVLFCTPVLDGVISAELESVWGDVGTCATVDVPLMEDCFREVGTRLIEVMRRDSCDVHLMCDSRGTCPTAQQLVSLNCAEDIYLAVKQHVALCQMRELCPCLATVVLCGDATALPATRQCIALLVSAWLPDSVSTWV
;
A
#
# COMPACT_ATOMS: atom_id res chain seq x y z
N MET A 1 31.33 22.53 -4.98
CA MET A 1 30.81 21.24 -5.45
C MET A 1 29.48 21.07 -4.75
N ASP A 2 28.38 21.22 -5.48
CA ASP A 2 27.07 20.92 -4.94
C ASP A 2 27.03 19.42 -4.68
N ALA A 3 27.28 19.03 -3.43
CA ALA A 3 27.08 17.67 -3.00
C ALA A 3 25.57 17.45 -3.03
N GLY A 4 25.06 16.96 -4.16
CA GLY A 4 23.66 16.56 -4.27
C GLY A 4 23.34 15.65 -3.09
N GLU A 5 22.30 15.99 -2.34
CA GLU A 5 21.91 15.25 -1.14
C GLU A 5 21.68 13.79 -1.50
N ALA A 6 22.46 12.90 -0.88
CA ALA A 6 22.38 11.47 -1.13
C ALA A 6 21.30 10.87 -0.21
N ALA A 7 20.19 10.45 -0.81
CA ALA A 7 19.04 9.95 -0.06
C ALA A 7 18.74 8.50 -0.44
N ALA A 8 18.40 7.69 0.56
CA ALA A 8 17.92 6.33 0.36
C ALA A 8 16.52 6.15 0.94
N VAL A 9 15.65 5.49 0.18
CA VAL A 9 14.30 5.09 0.58
C VAL A 9 14.25 3.58 0.70
N ILE A 10 13.82 3.10 1.86
CA ILE A 10 13.66 1.68 2.18
C ILE A 10 12.16 1.39 2.30
N ASP A 11 11.65 0.48 1.48
CA ASP A 11 10.28 -0.02 1.55
C ASP A 11 10.31 -1.50 1.89
N VAL A 12 9.69 -1.88 3.02
CA VAL A 12 9.72 -3.24 3.57
C VAL A 12 8.38 -3.92 3.31
N GLY A 13 8.35 -4.82 2.33
CA GLY A 13 7.23 -5.73 2.08
C GLY A 13 7.40 -7.08 2.78
N LEU A 14 6.37 -7.92 2.72
CA LEU A 14 6.36 -9.24 3.36
C LEU A 14 7.40 -10.20 2.76
N LEU A 15 7.51 -10.21 1.43
CA LEU A 15 8.38 -11.13 0.68
C LEU A 15 9.63 -10.44 0.12
N MET A 16 9.53 -9.13 -0.12
CA MET A 16 10.57 -8.34 -0.76
C MET A 16 10.72 -7.01 -0.05
N MET A 17 11.97 -6.61 0.16
CA MET A 17 12.34 -5.26 0.55
C MET A 17 12.94 -4.56 -0.67
N SER A 18 12.55 -3.31 -0.91
CA SER A 18 13.15 -2.48 -1.94
C SER A 18 13.95 -1.34 -1.34
N ILE A 19 15.07 -1.02 -1.97
CA ILE A 19 15.94 0.10 -1.61
C ILE A 19 16.10 0.92 -2.87
N SER A 20 15.76 2.21 -2.80
CA SER A 20 16.04 3.17 -3.86
C SER A 20 16.99 4.22 -3.31
N ALA A 21 18.19 4.34 -3.87
CA ALA A 21 19.17 5.33 -3.46
C ALA A 21 19.44 6.31 -4.59
N SER A 22 19.46 7.60 -4.26
CA SER A 22 19.79 8.70 -5.17
C SER A 22 21.18 9.22 -4.86
N PHE A 23 22.04 9.27 -5.87
CA PHE A 23 23.39 9.81 -5.78
C PHE A 23 23.64 10.75 -6.95
N ALA A 24 23.90 12.04 -6.68
CA ALA A 24 24.27 13.01 -7.72
C ALA A 24 23.33 13.03 -8.95
N GLY A 25 22.05 12.71 -8.75
CA GLY A 25 21.03 12.64 -9.81
C GLY A 25 20.74 11.24 -10.36
N ASP A 26 21.60 10.25 -10.08
CA ASP A 26 21.38 8.85 -10.48
C ASP A 26 20.59 8.09 -9.41
N VAL A 27 19.51 7.42 -9.81
CA VAL A 27 18.71 6.57 -8.92
C VAL A 27 19.05 5.11 -9.17
N GLN A 28 19.56 4.44 -8.15
CA GLN A 28 19.79 3.00 -8.14
C GLN A 28 18.73 2.31 -7.29
N ARG A 29 18.24 1.16 -7.77
CA ARG A 29 17.21 0.38 -7.08
C ARG A 29 17.63 -1.07 -6.91
N TRP A 30 17.44 -1.60 -5.72
CA TRP A 30 17.66 -2.99 -5.39
C TRP A 30 16.41 -3.62 -4.78
N HIS A 31 16.29 -4.93 -4.97
CA HIS A 31 15.25 -5.75 -4.39
C HIS A 31 15.91 -6.91 -3.65
N ILE A 32 15.59 -7.07 -2.37
CA ILE A 32 16.16 -8.08 -1.48
C ILE A 32 15.01 -8.96 -0.99
N ALA A 33 15.15 -10.28 -1.13
CA ALA A 33 14.19 -11.21 -0.57
C ALA A 33 14.19 -11.15 0.96
N VAL A 34 13.00 -11.05 1.55
CA VAL A 34 12.82 -11.01 3.01
C VAL A 34 12.74 -12.45 3.52
N PRO A 35 13.70 -12.90 4.35
CA PRO A 35 13.64 -14.25 4.92
C PRO A 35 12.37 -14.43 5.75
N ARG A 36 11.78 -15.62 5.72
CA ARG A 36 10.54 -15.92 6.46
C ARG A 36 10.63 -15.54 7.93
N ASP A 37 11.76 -15.83 8.59
CA ASP A 37 11.95 -15.51 10.01
C ASP A 37 11.99 -13.99 10.28
N ALA A 38 12.44 -13.18 9.32
CA ALA A 38 12.35 -11.72 9.42
C ALA A 38 10.92 -11.24 9.11
N ALA A 39 10.26 -11.83 8.11
CA ALA A 39 8.91 -11.44 7.67
C ALA A 39 7.86 -11.54 8.78
N VAL A 40 7.94 -12.55 9.66
CA VAL A 40 6.97 -12.70 10.77
C VAL A 40 7.03 -11.52 11.74
N THR A 41 8.17 -10.84 11.88
CA THR A 41 8.31 -9.68 12.77
C THR A 41 7.51 -8.46 12.30
N LEU A 42 7.11 -8.42 11.02
CA LEU A 42 6.27 -7.36 10.47
C LEU A 42 4.86 -7.36 11.08
N THR A 43 4.33 -8.54 11.41
CA THR A 43 2.98 -8.70 11.95
C THR A 43 2.94 -9.11 13.42
N SER A 44 4.06 -9.60 13.98
CA SER A 44 4.18 -10.01 15.38
C SER A 44 5.46 -9.46 16.00
N ALA A 45 5.36 -8.26 16.58
CA ALA A 45 6.50 -7.58 17.20
C ALA A 45 7.01 -8.25 18.48
N GLU A 46 6.20 -9.10 19.12
CA GLU A 46 6.58 -9.89 20.31
C GLU A 46 7.76 -10.83 20.03
N LEU A 47 8.00 -11.16 18.75
CA LEU A 47 9.11 -12.02 18.32
C LEU A 47 10.46 -11.29 18.23
N LEU A 48 10.48 -9.96 18.39
CA LEU A 48 11.70 -9.13 18.42
C LEU A 48 12.41 -9.20 19.77
N LEU A 49 12.59 -10.42 20.28
CA LEU A 49 13.35 -10.67 21.51
C LEU A 49 14.86 -10.56 21.22
N PRO A 50 15.63 -9.80 22.01
CA PRO A 50 17.08 -9.66 21.80
C PRO A 50 17.80 -11.01 21.74
N GLY A 51 18.56 -11.24 20.66
CA GLY A 51 19.26 -12.51 20.41
C GLY A 51 18.35 -13.67 20.02
N GLY A 52 17.04 -13.45 19.86
CA GLY A 52 16.10 -14.43 19.37
C GLY A 52 16.22 -14.68 17.87
N LYS A 53 15.77 -15.83 17.40
CA LYS A 53 15.87 -16.25 15.99
C LYS A 53 15.36 -15.17 15.01
N HIS A 54 14.19 -14.61 15.27
CA HIS A 54 13.54 -13.64 14.39
C HIS A 54 14.26 -12.27 14.39
N SER A 55 14.76 -11.82 15.55
CA SER A 55 15.55 -10.59 15.63
C SER A 55 16.90 -10.74 14.91
N VAL A 56 17.57 -11.89 15.06
CA VAL A 56 18.84 -12.18 14.36
C VAL A 56 18.63 -12.24 12.85
N ALA A 57 17.51 -12.83 12.39
CA ALA A 57 17.16 -12.84 10.97
C ALA A 57 16.90 -11.43 10.43
N LEU A 58 16.19 -10.59 11.19
CA LEU A 58 15.94 -9.19 10.82
C LEU A 58 17.24 -8.39 10.81
N ASP A 59 18.12 -8.54 11.80
CA ASP A 59 19.42 -7.87 11.85
C ASP A 59 20.31 -8.24 10.66
N GLY A 60 20.34 -9.52 10.30
CA GLY A 60 21.05 -9.99 9.10
C GLY A 60 20.51 -9.37 7.81
N LEU A 61 19.18 -9.24 7.69
CA LEU A 61 18.55 -8.55 6.57
C LEU A 61 18.92 -7.05 6.55
N LEU A 62 18.85 -6.36 7.69
CA LEU A 62 19.19 -4.95 7.80
C LEU A 62 20.68 -4.68 7.52
N HIS A 63 21.57 -5.58 7.92
CA HIS A 63 22.99 -5.52 7.54
C HIS A 63 23.19 -5.62 6.03
N MET A 64 22.44 -6.51 5.38
CA MET A 64 22.46 -6.63 3.92
C MET A 64 21.95 -5.35 3.25
N VAL A 65 20.89 -4.76 3.78
CA VAL A 65 20.30 -3.50 3.32
C VAL A 65 21.30 -2.34 3.41
N VAL A 66 21.97 -2.17 4.56
CA VAL A 66 23.00 -1.14 4.75
C VAL A 66 24.12 -1.31 3.73
N LYS A 67 24.57 -2.55 3.52
CA LYS A 67 25.69 -2.84 2.61
C LYS A 67 25.30 -2.61 1.14
N ILE A 68 24.16 -3.14 0.70
CA ILE A 68 23.71 -3.05 -0.70
C ILE A 68 23.32 -1.62 -1.05
N GLY A 69 22.54 -0.97 -0.19
CA GLY A 69 22.11 0.41 -0.40
C GLY A 69 23.19 1.46 -0.11
N GLN A 70 24.38 1.03 0.33
CA GLN A 70 25.48 1.91 0.75
C GLN A 70 25.02 2.99 1.73
N LEU A 71 24.18 2.62 2.71
CA LEU A 71 23.49 3.59 3.56
C LEU A 71 24.43 4.43 4.43
N THR A 72 25.68 3.98 4.62
CA THR A 72 26.71 4.73 5.34
C THR A 72 27.26 5.94 4.58
N THR A 73 27.00 6.06 3.28
CA THR A 73 27.38 7.23 2.47
C THR A 73 26.22 8.19 2.25
N MET A 74 25.04 7.88 2.81
CA MET A 74 23.83 8.69 2.68
C MET A 74 23.81 9.87 3.64
N THR A 75 23.25 10.99 3.20
CA THR A 75 22.88 12.10 4.08
C THR A 75 21.52 11.84 4.73
N HIS A 76 20.63 11.11 4.05
CA HIS A 76 19.28 10.79 4.56
C HIS A 76 18.83 9.38 4.21
N VAL A 77 18.31 8.65 5.19
CA VAL A 77 17.62 7.37 5.01
C VAL A 77 16.16 7.50 5.47
N VAL A 78 15.23 7.15 4.59
CA VAL A 78 13.79 7.19 4.83
C VAL A 78 13.24 5.76 4.82
N VAL A 79 12.54 5.37 5.88
CA VAL A 79 11.83 4.09 5.95
C VAL A 79 10.33 4.32 5.69
N LEU A 80 9.77 3.67 4.67
CA LEU A 80 8.36 3.78 4.35
C LEU A 80 7.50 2.94 5.28
N THR A 81 6.42 3.53 5.80
CA THR A 81 5.48 2.83 6.67
C THR A 81 4.28 2.32 5.93
N ARG A 82 3.86 1.12 6.33
CA ARG A 82 2.71 0.40 5.80
C ARG A 82 1.73 0.18 6.95
N SER A 83 0.45 0.38 6.67
CA SER A 83 -0.61 0.37 7.69
C SER A 83 -0.82 -1.00 8.36
N TRP A 84 -0.45 -2.09 7.69
CA TRP A 84 -0.59 -3.45 8.21
C TRP A 84 0.61 -3.92 9.06
N VAL A 85 1.70 -3.17 9.08
CA VAL A 85 2.92 -3.51 9.81
C VAL A 85 2.83 -3.00 11.24
N GLN A 86 3.22 -3.84 12.20
CA GLN A 86 3.22 -3.50 13.62
C GLN A 86 4.10 -2.26 13.89
N PRO A 87 3.62 -1.22 14.59
CA PRO A 87 4.40 -0.01 14.85
C PRO A 87 5.75 -0.25 15.57
N LEU A 88 5.80 -1.28 16.41
CA LEU A 88 7.03 -1.69 17.11
C LEU A 88 8.12 -2.19 16.16
N PHE A 89 7.76 -2.77 15.01
CA PHE A 89 8.73 -3.15 13.98
C PHE A 89 9.50 -1.93 13.49
N TYR A 90 8.80 -0.85 13.15
CA TYR A 90 9.46 0.39 12.70
C TYR A 90 10.32 1.01 13.79
N THR A 91 9.87 0.96 15.03
CA THR A 91 10.67 1.42 16.18
C THR A 91 11.99 0.66 16.28
N TYR A 92 11.95 -0.67 16.08
CA TYR A 92 13.16 -1.51 16.04
C TYR A 92 14.07 -1.10 14.89
N VAL A 93 13.56 -1.08 13.66
CA VAL A 93 14.34 -0.77 12.46
C VAL A 93 14.99 0.61 12.54
N LEU A 94 14.26 1.64 12.98
CA LEU A 94 14.79 2.99 13.11
C LEU A 94 15.92 3.08 14.14
N ARG A 95 15.77 2.41 15.29
CA ARG A 95 16.83 2.36 16.32
C ARG A 95 18.05 1.63 15.80
N TRP A 96 17.84 0.50 15.12
CA TRP A 96 18.90 -0.30 14.56
C TRP A 96 19.67 0.47 13.48
N LEU A 97 18.98 1.12 12.54
CA LEU A 97 19.60 1.92 11.48
C LEU A 97 20.42 3.06 12.06
N ARG A 98 19.89 3.80 13.04
CA ARG A 98 20.62 4.89 13.73
C ARG A 98 21.89 4.44 14.42
N ALA A 99 21.97 3.18 14.85
CA ALA A 99 23.18 2.61 15.45
C ALA A 99 24.21 2.19 14.40
N MET A 100 23.79 1.95 13.15
CA MET A 100 24.62 1.36 12.09
C MET A 100 25.10 2.37 11.05
N VAL A 101 24.37 3.46 10.82
CA VAL A 101 24.77 4.55 9.92
C VAL A 101 25.53 5.64 10.68
N PRO A 102 26.34 6.49 10.00
CA PRO A 102 27.01 7.61 10.65
C PRO A 102 26.04 8.53 11.38
N ILE A 103 26.49 9.17 12.46
CA ILE A 103 25.68 10.10 13.25
C ILE A 103 25.21 11.33 12.44
N THR A 104 25.89 11.63 11.33
CA THR A 104 25.55 12.70 10.39
C THR A 104 24.42 12.33 9.43
N THR A 105 24.06 11.05 9.34
CA THR A 105 22.98 10.56 8.48
C THR A 105 21.65 10.71 9.20
N ALA A 106 20.72 11.47 8.64
CA ALA A 106 19.36 11.54 9.15
C ALA A 106 18.62 10.22 8.88
N VAL A 107 17.89 9.70 9.87
CA VAL A 107 17.04 8.51 9.70
C VAL A 107 15.61 8.88 10.11
N SER A 108 14.70 8.87 9.14
CA SER A 108 13.30 9.22 9.30
C SER A 108 12.36 8.13 8.80
N GLN A 109 11.10 8.30 9.15
CA GLN A 109 10.00 7.43 8.79
C GLN A 109 8.98 8.27 8.02
N LEU A 110 8.38 7.71 6.96
CA LEU A 110 7.38 8.41 6.14
C LEU A 110 6.26 7.44 5.75
N PRO A 111 4.98 7.80 5.94
CA PRO A 111 3.87 7.04 5.39
C PRO A 111 4.00 6.80 3.89
N ARG A 112 3.85 5.54 3.47
CA ARG A 112 3.99 5.17 2.05
C ARG A 112 2.98 5.91 1.17
N ALA A 113 1.78 6.16 1.67
CA ALA A 113 0.77 6.95 0.97
C ALA A 113 1.23 8.39 0.71
N LEU A 114 1.83 9.05 1.71
CA LEU A 114 2.41 10.39 1.55
C LEU A 114 3.55 10.37 0.54
N PHE A 115 4.44 9.38 0.63
CA PHE A 115 5.53 9.23 -0.32
C PHE A 115 5.03 9.05 -1.76
N ALA A 116 4.01 8.23 -1.98
CA ALA A 116 3.43 8.00 -3.31
C ALA A 116 2.84 9.28 -3.91
N VAL A 117 2.13 10.08 -3.11
CA VAL A 117 1.58 11.37 -3.55
C VAL A 117 2.68 12.38 -3.89
N GLN A 118 3.74 12.42 -3.09
CA GLN A 118 4.91 13.27 -3.37
C GLN A 118 5.61 12.87 -4.67
N CYS A 119 5.80 11.57 -4.91
CA CYS A 119 6.36 11.05 -6.15
C CYS A 119 5.46 11.33 -7.36
N ALA A 120 4.14 11.36 -7.17
CA ALA A 120 3.18 11.76 -8.20
C ALA A 120 3.18 13.28 -8.49
N GLY A 121 3.84 14.10 -7.65
CA GLY A 121 3.87 15.55 -7.80
C GLY A 121 2.54 16.24 -7.47
N ILE A 122 1.69 15.60 -6.68
CA ILE A 122 0.32 16.05 -6.36
C ILE A 122 0.24 16.36 -4.86
N LYS A 123 -0.73 17.19 -4.45
CA LYS A 123 -0.94 17.54 -3.02
C LYS A 123 -2.06 16.75 -2.36
N SER A 124 -3.10 16.43 -3.12
CA SER A 124 -4.31 15.77 -2.62
C SER A 124 -4.70 14.64 -3.56
N ALA A 125 -4.87 13.43 -3.02
CA ALA A 125 -5.23 12.25 -3.78
C ALA A 125 -5.76 11.14 -2.87
N LEU A 126 -6.54 10.23 -3.43
CA LEU A 126 -6.84 8.95 -2.81
C LEU A 126 -5.75 7.96 -3.20
N VAL A 127 -4.94 7.54 -2.22
CA VAL A 127 -3.92 6.52 -2.45
C VAL A 127 -4.55 5.15 -2.28
N VAL A 128 -4.49 4.32 -3.32
CA VAL A 128 -4.89 2.91 -3.23
C VAL A 128 -3.63 2.05 -3.27
N GLN A 129 -3.35 1.43 -2.13
CA GLN A 129 -2.23 0.54 -1.92
C GLN A 129 -2.68 -0.92 -1.94
N CYS A 130 -2.02 -1.76 -2.73
CA CYS A 130 -2.25 -3.21 -2.69
C CYS A 130 -1.02 -3.95 -2.18
N ASP A 131 -1.14 -4.51 -0.99
CA ASP A 131 -0.07 -5.24 -0.32
C ASP A 131 -0.57 -6.60 0.15
N ASN A 132 0.17 -7.65 -0.19
CA ASN A 132 -0.14 -9.01 0.28
C ASN A 132 -1.61 -9.42 0.05
N GLY A 133 -2.19 -8.97 -1.07
CA GLY A 133 -3.59 -9.24 -1.42
C GLY A 133 -4.63 -8.43 -0.64
N VAL A 134 -4.21 -7.46 0.19
CA VAL A 134 -5.09 -6.53 0.90
C VAL A 134 -5.03 -5.16 0.24
N LEU A 135 -6.20 -4.54 0.06
CA LEU A 135 -6.34 -3.19 -0.47
C LEU A 135 -6.48 -2.19 0.68
N PHE A 136 -5.67 -1.14 0.63
CA PHE A 136 -5.72 -0.01 1.55
C PHE A 136 -6.05 1.24 0.75
N CYS A 137 -7.06 1.97 1.18
CA CYS A 137 -7.43 3.26 0.61
C CYS A 137 -7.10 4.33 1.66
N THR A 138 -6.21 5.26 1.32
CA THR A 138 -5.76 6.31 2.24
C THR A 138 -5.94 7.67 1.57
N PRO A 139 -6.88 8.50 2.03
CA PRO A 139 -6.98 9.87 1.55
C PRO A 139 -5.80 10.69 2.06
N VAL A 140 -5.16 11.41 1.13
CA VAL A 140 -4.14 12.42 1.40
C VAL A 140 -4.71 13.76 0.98
N LEU A 141 -4.82 14.72 1.89
CA LEU A 141 -5.28 16.08 1.61
C LEU A 141 -4.17 17.07 1.96
N ASP A 142 -3.71 17.83 0.96
CA ASP A 142 -2.66 18.84 1.10
C ASP A 142 -1.39 18.34 1.82
N GLY A 143 -1.01 17.09 1.52
CA GLY A 143 0.16 16.44 2.11
C GLY A 143 -0.04 15.89 3.53
N VAL A 144 -1.29 15.78 4.01
CA VAL A 144 -1.65 15.24 5.33
C VAL A 144 -2.50 13.98 5.16
N ILE A 145 -2.27 12.97 5.99
CA ILE A 145 -3.07 11.73 6.03
C ILE A 145 -4.01 11.66 7.23
N SER A 146 -5.07 10.85 7.09
CA SER A 146 -6.10 10.67 8.12
C SER A 146 -5.56 10.25 9.49
N ALA A 147 -4.47 9.48 9.54
CA ALA A 147 -3.86 9.06 10.81
C ALA A 147 -3.36 10.24 11.67
N GLU A 148 -3.13 11.41 11.05
CA GLU A 148 -2.66 12.63 11.73
C GLU A 148 -3.82 13.55 12.12
N LEU A 149 -5.03 13.32 11.59
CA LEU A 149 -6.21 14.18 11.74
C LEU A 149 -7.50 13.41 12.07
N GLU A 150 -7.39 12.26 12.74
CA GLU A 150 -8.54 11.44 13.15
C GLU A 150 -9.58 12.25 13.97
N SER A 151 -9.11 13.22 14.76
CA SER A 151 -9.98 14.14 15.52
C SER A 151 -10.85 15.07 14.65
N VAL A 152 -10.46 15.30 13.39
CA VAL A 152 -11.14 16.21 12.45
C VAL A 152 -11.95 15.43 11.43
N TRP A 153 -11.39 14.36 10.87
CA TRP A 153 -12.05 13.57 9.82
C TRP A 153 -12.84 12.37 10.38
N GLY A 154 -12.63 12.01 11.65
CA GLY A 154 -13.10 10.77 12.24
C GLY A 154 -12.29 9.56 11.74
N ASP A 155 -12.73 8.36 12.11
CA ASP A 155 -12.23 7.13 11.50
C ASP A 155 -12.78 7.01 10.07
N VAL A 156 -12.08 7.60 9.10
CA VAL A 156 -12.35 7.41 7.66
C VAL A 156 -11.83 6.03 7.20
N GLY A 157 -11.26 5.25 8.12
CA GLY A 157 -10.70 3.94 7.87
C GLY A 157 -9.40 4.03 7.08
N THR A 158 -8.32 3.50 7.65
CA THR A 158 -7.07 3.22 6.92
C THR A 158 -7.19 2.05 5.95
N CYS A 159 -8.32 1.34 5.91
CA CYS A 159 -8.42 0.05 5.24
C CYS A 159 -9.86 -0.26 4.81
N ALA A 160 -10.09 -0.55 3.53
CA ALA A 160 -11.11 -1.51 3.14
C ALA A 160 -10.44 -2.89 3.20
N THR A 161 -10.27 -3.44 4.41
CA THR A 161 -9.62 -4.74 4.57
C THR A 161 -10.48 -5.80 3.90
N VAL A 162 -9.96 -6.36 2.81
CA VAL A 162 -10.44 -7.62 2.28
C VAL A 162 -9.75 -8.69 3.12
N ASP A 163 -10.52 -9.42 3.92
CA ASP A 163 -10.01 -10.42 4.87
C ASP A 163 -9.39 -11.67 4.19
N VAL A 164 -9.10 -11.60 2.89
CA VAL A 164 -8.54 -12.71 2.11
C VAL A 164 -7.27 -12.24 1.40
N PRO A 165 -6.12 -12.92 1.59
CA PRO A 165 -4.94 -12.67 0.78
C PRO A 165 -5.27 -13.02 -0.68
N LEU A 166 -5.59 -12.01 -1.46
CA LEU A 166 -5.85 -12.14 -2.89
C LEU A 166 -4.55 -12.50 -3.62
N MET A 167 -4.46 -13.74 -4.12
CA MET A 167 -3.38 -14.22 -5.00
C MET A 167 -3.66 -13.83 -6.46
N GLU A 168 -2.69 -14.00 -7.37
CA GLU A 168 -2.83 -13.61 -8.79
C GLU A 168 -4.10 -14.13 -9.47
N ASP A 169 -4.30 -15.45 -9.36
CA ASP A 169 -5.41 -16.14 -9.99
C ASP A 169 -6.74 -15.69 -9.36
N CYS A 170 -6.72 -15.40 -8.05
CA CYS A 170 -7.86 -14.83 -7.35
C CYS A 170 -8.20 -13.43 -7.88
N PHE A 171 -7.22 -12.57 -8.16
CA PHE A 171 -7.49 -11.23 -8.69
C PHE A 171 -8.11 -11.25 -10.08
N ARG A 172 -7.73 -12.20 -10.93
CA ARG A 172 -8.33 -12.36 -12.26
C ARG A 172 -9.80 -12.79 -12.16
N GLU A 173 -10.07 -13.77 -11.30
CA GLU A 173 -11.43 -14.24 -11.04
C GLU A 173 -12.29 -13.16 -10.37
N VAL A 174 -11.76 -12.51 -9.33
CA VAL A 174 -12.40 -11.36 -8.65
C VAL A 174 -12.69 -10.24 -9.64
N GLY A 175 -11.74 -9.88 -10.51
CA GLY A 175 -11.95 -8.87 -11.55
C GLY A 175 -13.10 -9.22 -12.50
N THR A 176 -13.24 -10.49 -12.87
CA THR A 176 -14.33 -10.97 -13.72
C THR A 176 -15.68 -10.89 -13.00
N ARG A 177 -15.72 -11.28 -11.72
CA ARG A 177 -16.93 -11.19 -10.87
C ARG A 177 -17.30 -9.75 -10.55
N LEU A 178 -16.34 -8.86 -10.35
CA LEU A 178 -16.59 -7.43 -10.18
C LEU A 178 -17.31 -6.83 -11.37
N ILE A 179 -16.94 -7.20 -12.60
CA ILE A 179 -17.68 -6.76 -13.80
C ILE A 179 -19.14 -7.24 -13.76
N GLU A 180 -19.40 -8.47 -13.30
CA GLU A 180 -20.76 -8.98 -13.13
C GLU A 180 -21.55 -8.20 -12.06
N VAL A 181 -20.93 -7.93 -10.91
CA VAL A 181 -21.54 -7.16 -9.80
C VAL A 181 -21.84 -5.73 -10.25
N MET A 182 -20.88 -5.07 -10.90
CA MET A 182 -21.05 -3.72 -11.46
C MET A 182 -22.16 -3.68 -12.50
N ARG A 183 -22.25 -4.70 -13.37
CA ARG A 183 -23.36 -4.80 -14.33
C ARG A 183 -24.70 -4.94 -13.62
N ARG A 184 -24.80 -5.77 -12.58
CA ARG A 184 -26.03 -5.88 -11.78
C ARG A 184 -26.41 -4.57 -11.10
N ASP A 185 -25.48 -3.87 -10.45
CA ASP A 185 -25.76 -2.58 -9.78
C ASP A 185 -26.17 -1.51 -10.81
N SER A 186 -25.51 -1.46 -11.98
CA SER A 186 -25.90 -0.56 -13.08
C SER A 186 -27.26 -0.91 -13.69
N CYS A 187 -27.61 -2.20 -13.71
CA CYS A 187 -28.90 -2.69 -14.12
C CYS A 187 -29.96 -2.34 -13.08
N ASP A 188 -29.73 -2.48 -11.77
CA ASP A 188 -30.68 -2.14 -10.72
C ASP A 188 -31.00 -0.62 -10.69
N VAL A 189 -30.06 0.24 -11.08
CA VAL A 189 -30.31 1.67 -11.31
C VAL A 189 -31.19 1.94 -12.54
N HIS A 190 -31.27 0.99 -13.48
CA HIS A 190 -32.10 1.07 -14.69
C HIS A 190 -33.35 0.15 -14.68
N LEU A 191 -33.46 -0.78 -13.73
CA LEU A 191 -34.48 -1.83 -13.62
C LEU A 191 -35.40 -1.65 -12.40
N MET A 192 -35.74 -0.40 -12.07
CA MET A 192 -37.09 -0.10 -11.54
C MET A 192 -38.22 -0.43 -12.56
N CYS A 193 -37.88 -1.08 -13.69
CA CYS A 193 -38.79 -1.80 -14.58
C CYS A 193 -38.18 -3.14 -15.02
N ASP A 194 -38.75 -4.23 -14.50
CA ASP A 194 -38.87 -5.58 -15.08
C ASP A 194 -37.82 -6.70 -14.84
N SER A 195 -38.27 -7.63 -14.00
CA SER A 195 -37.85 -8.99 -13.68
C SER A 195 -37.41 -9.94 -14.82
N ARG A 196 -36.35 -10.75 -14.60
CA ARG A 196 -36.33 -12.25 -14.55
C ARG A 196 -34.97 -12.87 -14.92
N GLY A 197 -34.35 -13.51 -13.91
CA GLY A 197 -33.68 -14.83 -13.89
C GLY A 197 -32.72 -15.30 -15.00
N THR A 198 -31.53 -15.77 -14.60
CA THR A 198 -31.03 -17.15 -14.83
C THR A 198 -29.71 -17.40 -14.08
N CYS A 199 -29.54 -18.61 -13.55
CA CYS A 199 -28.34 -19.05 -12.82
C CYS A 199 -27.26 -19.59 -13.77
N PRO A 200 -25.95 -19.37 -13.51
CA PRO A 200 -24.90 -20.19 -14.08
C PRO A 200 -24.14 -21.02 -13.04
N THR A 201 -23.58 -22.08 -13.59
CA THR A 201 -23.07 -23.33 -13.03
C THR A 201 -21.73 -23.20 -12.31
N ALA A 202 -21.51 -24.13 -11.38
CA ALA A 202 -20.36 -24.21 -10.48
C ALA A 202 -19.01 -24.42 -11.19
N GLN A 203 -18.13 -23.43 -11.08
CA GLN A 203 -16.66 -23.58 -11.06
C GLN A 203 -16.20 -23.10 -9.69
N GLN A 204 -15.19 -23.78 -9.12
CA GLN A 204 -14.73 -23.59 -7.73
C GLN A 204 -14.53 -22.11 -7.41
N LEU A 205 -15.49 -21.59 -6.63
CA LEU A 205 -15.59 -20.18 -6.26
C LEU A 205 -14.43 -19.78 -5.34
N VAL A 206 -13.62 -18.81 -5.77
CA VAL A 206 -13.37 -17.70 -4.86
C VAL A 206 -14.77 -17.18 -4.49
N SER A 207 -15.13 -17.21 -3.20
CA SER A 207 -16.51 -16.96 -2.78
C SER A 207 -17.04 -15.67 -3.42
N LEU A 208 -18.26 -15.70 -3.98
CA LEU A 208 -18.96 -14.54 -4.54
C LEU A 208 -18.83 -13.31 -3.63
N ASN A 209 -18.80 -13.56 -2.32
CA ASN A 209 -18.61 -12.57 -1.27
C ASN A 209 -17.34 -11.72 -1.47
N CYS A 210 -16.18 -12.28 -1.85
CA CYS A 210 -14.94 -11.48 -1.88
C CYS A 210 -15.01 -10.30 -2.86
N ALA A 211 -15.56 -10.49 -4.06
CA ALA A 211 -15.72 -9.43 -5.05
C ALA A 211 -16.77 -8.40 -4.62
N GLU A 212 -17.91 -8.87 -4.10
CA GLU A 212 -18.99 -8.00 -3.59
C GLU A 212 -18.55 -7.21 -2.35
N ASP A 213 -17.81 -7.84 -1.43
CA ASP A 213 -17.25 -7.24 -0.21
C ASP A 213 -16.23 -6.16 -0.55
N ILE A 214 -15.31 -6.44 -1.49
CA ILE A 214 -14.40 -5.42 -2.04
C ILE A 214 -15.20 -4.27 -2.62
N TYR A 215 -16.20 -4.59 -3.45
CA TYR A 215 -16.97 -3.58 -4.15
C TYR A 215 -17.71 -2.66 -3.17
N LEU A 216 -18.36 -3.25 -2.17
CA LEU A 216 -19.11 -2.54 -1.15
C LEU A 216 -18.19 -1.75 -0.21
N ALA A 217 -17.07 -2.32 0.21
CA ALA A 217 -16.13 -1.65 1.11
C ALA A 217 -15.54 -0.39 0.48
N VAL A 218 -15.16 -0.44 -0.81
CA VAL A 218 -14.67 0.76 -1.49
C VAL A 218 -15.80 1.76 -1.74
N LYS A 219 -17.01 1.31 -2.13
CA LYS A 219 -18.19 2.18 -2.28
C LYS A 219 -18.48 2.93 -0.98
N GLN A 220 -18.44 2.24 0.17
CA GLN A 220 -18.60 2.84 1.49
C GLN A 220 -17.49 3.84 1.81
N HIS A 221 -16.23 3.50 1.51
CA HIS A 221 -15.10 4.39 1.76
C HIS A 221 -15.18 5.69 0.93
N VAL A 222 -15.57 5.59 -0.36
CA VAL A 222 -15.80 6.78 -1.21
C VAL A 222 -16.92 7.65 -0.66
N ALA A 223 -18.04 7.04 -0.25
CA ALA A 223 -19.15 7.77 0.36
C ALA A 223 -18.72 8.47 1.68
N LEU A 224 -17.92 7.81 2.51
CA LEU A 224 -17.35 8.41 3.72
C LEU A 224 -16.44 9.60 3.39
N CYS A 225 -15.56 9.47 2.39
CA CYS A 225 -14.71 10.58 1.95
C CYS A 225 -15.53 11.79 1.49
N GLN A 226 -16.61 11.57 0.73
CA GLN A 226 -17.51 12.63 0.29
C GLN A 226 -18.20 13.33 1.47
N MET A 227 -18.67 12.56 2.46
CA MET A 227 -19.31 13.09 3.67
C MET A 227 -18.36 13.89 4.57
N ARG A 228 -17.05 13.70 4.44
CA ARG A 228 -16.01 14.31 5.30
C ARG A 228 -15.22 15.43 4.61
N GLU A 229 -15.77 16.01 3.55
CA GLU A 229 -15.15 17.10 2.78
C GLU A 229 -13.82 16.71 2.11
N LEU A 230 -13.57 15.41 1.90
CA LEU A 230 -12.36 14.88 1.24
C LEU A 230 -12.55 14.72 -0.28
N CYS A 231 -13.54 15.40 -0.87
CA CYS A 231 -13.78 15.41 -2.32
C CYS A 231 -12.53 15.76 -3.16
N PRO A 232 -11.63 16.68 -2.74
CA PRO A 232 -10.41 16.95 -3.49
C PRO A 232 -9.51 15.72 -3.64
N CYS A 233 -9.51 14.80 -2.66
CA CYS A 233 -8.75 13.55 -2.73
C CYS A 233 -9.31 12.61 -3.79
N LEU A 234 -10.63 12.64 -4.02
CA LEU A 234 -11.30 11.74 -4.97
C LEU A 234 -11.09 12.13 -6.44
N ALA A 235 -10.63 13.34 -6.72
CA ALA A 235 -10.35 13.80 -8.08
C ALA A 235 -9.13 13.11 -8.70
N THR A 236 -8.23 12.55 -7.88
CA THR A 236 -7.01 11.90 -8.36
C THR A 236 -6.72 10.67 -7.53
N VAL A 237 -6.48 9.55 -8.21
CA VAL A 237 -6.15 8.27 -7.58
C VAL A 237 -4.69 7.93 -7.85
N VAL A 238 -3.93 7.74 -6.78
CA VAL A 238 -2.53 7.30 -6.86
C VAL A 238 -2.48 5.83 -6.46
N LEU A 239 -2.00 5.00 -7.39
CA LEU A 239 -1.88 3.56 -7.21
C LEU A 239 -0.44 3.22 -6.86
N CYS A 240 -0.24 2.59 -5.71
CA CYS A 240 1.07 2.11 -5.25
C CYS A 240 0.98 0.68 -4.70
N GLY A 241 2.09 -0.03 -4.61
CA GLY A 241 2.08 -1.40 -4.11
C GLY A 241 3.41 -2.11 -4.36
N ASP A 242 3.49 -3.37 -3.97
CA ASP A 242 4.71 -4.16 -4.22
C ASP A 242 5.03 -4.20 -5.72
N ALA A 243 6.32 -4.13 -6.08
CA ALA A 243 6.75 -4.19 -7.48
C ALA A 243 6.34 -5.51 -8.16
N THR A 244 6.09 -6.55 -7.36
CA THR A 244 5.54 -7.84 -7.77
C THR A 244 4.02 -7.86 -7.88
N ALA A 245 3.32 -6.74 -7.68
CA ALA A 245 1.88 -6.65 -7.86
C ALA A 245 1.55 -6.98 -9.32
N LEU A 246 0.84 -8.08 -9.49
CA LEU A 246 0.68 -8.76 -10.77
C LEU A 246 -0.26 -7.95 -11.68
N PRO A 247 -0.12 -8.04 -13.01
CA PRO A 247 -0.96 -7.29 -13.94
C PRO A 247 -2.46 -7.42 -13.68
N ALA A 248 -2.91 -8.61 -13.23
CA ALA A 248 -4.30 -8.86 -12.85
C ALA A 248 -4.78 -8.00 -11.67
N THR A 249 -3.94 -7.82 -10.64
CA THR A 249 -4.22 -6.93 -9.50
C THR A 249 -4.40 -5.49 -9.98
N ARG A 250 -3.51 -5.03 -10.86
CA ARG A 250 -3.58 -3.67 -11.41
C ARG A 250 -4.84 -3.44 -12.21
N GLN A 251 -5.21 -4.40 -13.04
CA GLN A 251 -6.47 -4.36 -13.82
C GLN A 251 -7.70 -4.36 -12.91
N CYS A 252 -7.71 -5.19 -11.88
CA CYS A 252 -8.80 -5.24 -10.91
C CYS A 252 -8.99 -3.88 -10.21
N ILE A 253 -7.91 -3.28 -9.69
CA ILE A 253 -7.95 -1.96 -9.06
C ILE A 253 -8.39 -0.87 -10.05
N ALA A 254 -7.89 -0.91 -11.29
CA ALA A 254 -8.29 0.06 -12.31
C ALA A 254 -9.80 -0.03 -12.66
N LEU A 255 -10.35 -1.25 -12.77
CA LEU A 255 -11.79 -1.47 -13.00
C LEU A 255 -12.61 -0.89 -11.85
N LEU A 256 -12.18 -1.18 -10.63
CA LEU A 256 -12.77 -0.69 -9.39
C LEU A 256 -12.78 0.84 -9.34
N VAL A 257 -11.62 1.49 -9.48
CA VAL A 257 -11.51 2.95 -9.52
C VAL A 257 -12.40 3.55 -10.61
N SER A 258 -12.41 2.96 -11.81
CA SER A 258 -13.25 3.45 -12.92
C SER A 258 -14.75 3.34 -12.64
N ALA A 259 -15.17 2.39 -11.79
CA ALA A 259 -16.57 2.20 -11.43
C ALA A 259 -17.10 3.30 -10.50
N TRP A 260 -16.28 3.74 -9.55
CA TRP A 260 -16.71 4.66 -8.48
C TRP A 260 -16.26 6.09 -8.67
N LEU A 261 -15.13 6.26 -9.36
CA LEU A 261 -14.49 7.55 -9.61
C LEU A 261 -14.21 7.68 -11.12
N PRO A 262 -15.25 7.63 -11.98
CA PRO A 262 -15.08 7.62 -13.43
C PRO A 262 -14.37 8.87 -13.97
N ASP A 263 -14.52 9.99 -13.26
CA ASP A 263 -13.90 11.27 -13.63
C ASP A 263 -12.52 11.47 -12.99
N SER A 264 -12.04 10.52 -12.19
CA SER A 264 -10.73 10.64 -11.54
C SER A 264 -9.58 10.34 -12.48
N VAL A 265 -8.50 11.11 -12.34
CA VAL A 265 -7.24 10.81 -13.02
C VAL A 265 -6.50 9.75 -12.20
N SER A 266 -6.14 8.63 -12.83
CA SER A 266 -5.35 7.57 -12.17
C SER A 266 -3.89 7.63 -12.59
N THR A 267 -2.98 7.50 -11.63
CA THR A 267 -1.54 7.41 -11.87
C THR A 267 -0.93 6.26 -11.06
N TRP A 268 0.10 5.62 -11.63
CA TRP A 268 0.83 4.52 -11.00
C TRP A 268 2.22 4.99 -10.60
N VAL A 269 2.62 4.70 -9.36
CA VAL A 269 3.91 5.11 -8.78
C VAL A 269 4.63 3.92 -8.17
#